data_AF-A0A124ILE2-F1
#
_entry.id   AF-A0A124ILE2-F1
#
_cell.length_a   1.000
_cell.length_b   1.000
_cell.length_c   1.000
_cell.angle_alpha   90.00
_cell.angle_beta   90.00
_cell.angle_gamma   90.00
#
_symmetry.space_group_name_H-M   'P 1'
#
loop_
_entity.id
_entity.type
_entity.pdbx_description
1 polymer ?
#
loop_
_entity_poly.entity_id
_entity_poly.type
_entity_poly.pdbx_seq_one_letter_code
_entity_poly.pdbx_strand_id
1 'polypeptide(L)'
;MVAKLIAALIESYHLDIVDYNQLKLKMQEFFILLEQNEKNKKREKSPIQDYASELADRYEQSLREFCSYREKTFEKLQKRAYEEKKVQNQACYAIGIDSFEIDCFKMYLSENVYNELISVTDLLREKMAYILVMDKDLIHKLSQNLEELKLDIHRMESVKKTRNAYSNKVNYEAIYIDRSK
;
A
#
# COMPACT_ATOMS: atom_id res chain seq x y z
N MET A 1 -29.38 -27.74 -7.11
CA MET A 1 -28.09 -27.86 -6.40
C MET A 1 -27.12 -26.79 -6.89
N VAL A 2 -26.82 -26.75 -8.20
CA VAL A 2 -25.97 -25.73 -8.86
C VAL A 2 -26.40 -24.29 -8.55
N ALA A 3 -27.69 -23.96 -8.70
CA ALA A 3 -28.19 -22.61 -8.42
C ALA A 3 -27.90 -22.11 -6.99
N LYS A 4 -27.91 -23.02 -5.99
CA LYS A 4 -27.57 -22.65 -4.60
C LYS A 4 -26.08 -22.38 -4.43
N LEU A 5 -25.23 -23.17 -5.09
CA LEU A 5 -23.78 -22.98 -5.08
C LEU A 5 -23.39 -21.66 -5.74
N ILE A 6 -24.02 -21.34 -6.88
CA ILE A 6 -23.79 -20.08 -7.59
C ILE A 6 -24.31 -18.89 -6.79
N ALA A 7 -25.48 -18.98 -6.14
CA ALA A 7 -25.96 -17.92 -5.26
C ALA A 7 -24.98 -17.64 -4.11
N ALA A 8 -24.45 -18.68 -3.46
CA ALA A 8 -23.44 -18.52 -2.41
C ALA A 8 -22.13 -17.92 -2.96
N LEU A 9 -21.73 -18.26 -4.19
CA LEU A 9 -20.58 -17.67 -4.85
C LEU A 9 -20.78 -16.17 -5.14
N ILE A 10 -21.96 -15.80 -5.64
CA ILE A 10 -22.33 -14.39 -5.88
C ILE A 10 -22.29 -13.59 -4.58
N GLU A 11 -22.86 -14.13 -3.49
CA GLU A 11 -22.81 -13.50 -2.17
C GLU A 11 -21.36 -13.28 -1.71
N SER A 12 -20.48 -14.27 -1.90
CA SER A 12 -19.06 -14.14 -1.56
C SER A 12 -18.37 -13.04 -2.38
N TYR A 13 -18.62 -13.00 -3.69
CA TYR A 13 -18.06 -11.95 -4.56
C TYR A 13 -18.55 -10.54 -4.19
N HIS A 14 -19.82 -10.39 -3.77
CA HIS A 14 -20.32 -9.11 -3.25
C HIS A 14 -19.56 -8.69 -1.99
N LEU A 15 -19.27 -9.62 -1.08
CA LEU A 15 -18.45 -9.33 0.10
C LEU A 15 -17.02 -8.93 -0.30
N ASP A 16 -16.43 -9.57 -1.30
CA ASP A 16 -15.11 -9.20 -1.83
C ASP A 16 -15.11 -7.80 -2.42
N ILE A 17 -16.14 -7.43 -3.18
CA ILE A 17 -16.31 -6.07 -3.72
C ILE A 17 -16.36 -5.04 -2.59
N VAL A 18 -17.07 -5.33 -1.49
CA VAL A 18 -17.12 -4.43 -0.31
C VAL A 18 -15.73 -4.23 0.27
N ASP A 19 -14.97 -5.31 0.48
CA ASP A 19 -13.62 -5.20 1.03
C ASP A 19 -12.65 -4.49 0.08
N TYR A 20 -12.74 -4.73 -1.22
CA TYR A 20 -11.95 -3.96 -2.21
C TYR A 20 -12.30 -2.48 -2.22
N ASN A 21 -13.58 -2.11 -2.08
CA ASN A 21 -13.97 -0.70 -1.98
C ASN A 21 -13.44 -0.05 -0.69
N GLN A 22 -13.48 -0.75 0.44
CA GLN A 22 -12.91 -0.23 1.69
C GLN A 22 -11.38 -0.11 1.61
N LEU A 23 -10.70 -1.11 1.06
CA LEU A 23 -9.27 -1.07 0.82
C LEU A 23 -8.88 0.09 -0.08
N LYS A 24 -9.66 0.34 -1.14
CA LYS A 24 -9.48 1.50 -2.01
C LYS A 24 -9.52 2.81 -1.24
N LEU A 25 -10.52 3.01 -0.38
CA LEU A 25 -10.61 4.23 0.43
C LEU A 25 -9.38 4.39 1.33
N LYS A 26 -8.92 3.31 1.98
CA LYS A 26 -7.72 3.34 2.81
C LYS A 26 -6.43 3.63 2.03
N MET A 27 -6.30 3.08 0.84
CA MET A 27 -5.18 3.39 -0.06
C MET A 27 -5.20 4.85 -0.51
N GLN A 28 -6.37 5.40 -0.80
CA GLN A 28 -6.51 6.82 -1.16
C GLN A 28 -6.21 7.76 0.02
N GLU A 29 -6.72 7.46 1.21
CA GLU A 29 -6.40 8.21 2.44
C GLU A 29 -4.89 8.25 2.68
N PHE A 30 -4.22 7.09 2.58
CA PHE A 30 -2.78 6.99 2.76
C PHE A 30 -2.00 7.71 1.64
N PHE A 31 -2.46 7.62 0.38
CA PHE A 31 -1.84 8.33 -0.73
C PHE A 31 -1.89 9.86 -0.54
N ILE A 32 -3.04 10.40 -0.10
CA ILE A 32 -3.20 11.82 0.21
C ILE A 32 -2.23 12.25 1.31
N LEU A 33 -2.06 11.43 2.35
CA LEU A 33 -1.13 11.68 3.44
C LEU A 33 0.32 11.75 2.93
N LEU A 34 0.72 10.86 2.02
CA LEU A 34 2.03 10.92 1.37
C LEU A 34 2.24 12.25 0.61
N GLU A 35 1.22 12.73 -0.11
CA GLU A 35 1.32 14.00 -0.84
C GLU A 35 1.43 15.21 0.09
N GLN A 36 0.72 15.20 1.21
CA GLN A 36 0.76 16.27 2.20
C GLN A 36 2.13 16.35 2.86
N ASN A 37 2.73 15.21 3.19
CA ASN A 37 4.09 15.16 3.73
C ASN A 37 5.14 15.70 2.75
N GLU A 38 5.06 15.37 1.46
CA GLU A 38 5.94 15.96 0.44
C GLU A 38 5.79 17.49 0.34
N LYS A 39 4.54 17.99 0.41
CA LYS A 39 4.27 19.44 0.36
C LYS A 39 4.83 20.16 1.58
N ASN A 40 4.75 19.55 2.76
CA ASN A 40 5.28 20.12 4.00
C ASN A 40 6.81 20.12 4.01
N LYS A 41 7.46 19.03 3.58
CA LYS A 41 8.92 18.96 3.40
C LYS A 41 9.47 20.07 2.48
N LYS A 42 8.76 20.42 1.42
CA LYS A 42 9.16 21.50 0.49
C LYS A 42 9.01 22.92 1.08
N ARG A 43 8.15 23.09 2.10
CA ARG A 43 7.85 24.39 2.72
C ARG A 43 8.71 24.67 3.95
N GLU A 44 9.17 23.65 4.66
CA GLU A 44 9.96 23.81 5.87
C GLU A 44 11.45 23.97 5.56
N LYS A 45 11.91 25.22 5.54
CA LYS A 45 13.33 25.60 5.76
C LYS A 45 13.62 25.90 7.23
N SER A 46 12.76 25.51 8.17
CA SER A 46 12.81 26.00 9.56
C SER A 46 13.20 24.92 10.58
N PRO A 47 14.08 25.23 11.55
CA PRO A 47 14.76 24.25 12.41
C PRO A 47 13.99 23.96 13.71
N ILE A 48 12.68 23.69 13.65
CA ILE A 48 11.92 23.35 14.86
C ILE A 48 11.90 21.83 14.99
N GLN A 49 12.88 21.32 15.74
CA GLN A 49 13.18 19.90 15.90
C GLN A 49 12.04 19.10 16.56
N ASP A 50 11.21 19.74 17.39
CA ASP A 50 10.08 19.11 18.08
C ASP A 50 8.88 18.88 17.14
N TYR A 51 8.61 19.81 16.21
CA TYR A 51 7.53 19.65 15.21
C TYR A 51 7.84 18.54 14.21
N ALA A 52 9.11 18.40 13.83
CA ALA A 52 9.58 17.33 12.96
C ALA A 52 9.44 15.94 13.61
N SER A 53 9.61 15.83 14.94
CA SER A 53 9.44 14.57 15.68
C SER A 53 7.97 14.13 15.71
N GLU A 54 7.04 15.02 16.06
CA GLU A 54 5.61 14.67 16.07
C GLU A 54 5.07 14.31 14.68
N LEU A 55 5.55 14.98 13.64
CA LEU A 55 5.15 14.68 12.26
C LEU A 55 5.67 13.31 11.81
N ALA A 56 6.88 12.95 12.22
CA ALA A 56 7.47 11.63 11.96
C ALA A 56 6.70 10.52 12.68
N ASP A 57 6.34 10.72 13.95
CA ASP A 57 5.57 9.75 14.73
C ASP A 57 4.17 9.51 14.13
N ARG A 58 3.48 10.59 13.72
CA ARG A 58 2.17 10.48 13.06
C ARG A 58 2.26 9.75 11.71
N TYR A 59 3.32 10.00 10.95
CA TYR A 59 3.55 9.30 9.69
C TYR A 59 3.81 7.81 9.92
N GLU A 60 4.69 7.46 10.86
CA GLU A 60 5.00 6.07 11.19
C GLU A 60 3.76 5.32 11.68
N GLN A 61 2.97 5.95 12.55
CA GLN A 61 1.70 5.38 13.01
C GLN A 61 0.75 5.12 11.84
N SER A 62 0.55 6.12 10.97
CA SER A 62 -0.33 6.00 9.80
C SER A 62 0.13 4.90 8.84
N LEU A 63 1.44 4.77 8.63
CA LEU A 63 2.03 3.71 7.82
C LEU A 63 1.78 2.34 8.43
N ARG A 64 1.98 2.16 9.75
CA ARG A 64 1.69 0.88 10.44
C ARG A 64 0.21 0.53 10.36
N GLU A 65 -0.67 1.49 10.60
CA GLU A 65 -2.13 1.29 10.52
C GLU A 65 -2.55 0.88 9.10
N PHE A 66 -2.03 1.56 8.09
CA PHE A 66 -2.26 1.22 6.69
C PHE A 66 -1.76 -0.19 6.34
N CYS A 67 -0.51 -0.52 6.70
CA CYS A 67 0.07 -1.84 6.44
C CYS A 67 -0.72 -2.95 7.14
N SER A 68 -1.06 -2.77 8.43
CA SER A 68 -1.83 -3.76 9.18
C SER A 68 -3.24 -3.94 8.61
N TYR A 69 -3.89 -2.86 8.18
CA TYR A 69 -5.19 -2.94 7.53
C TYR A 69 -5.12 -3.68 6.19
N ARG A 70 -4.11 -3.36 5.37
CA ARG A 70 -3.87 -3.99 4.07
C ARG A 70 -3.63 -5.48 4.23
N GLU A 71 -2.74 -5.89 5.13
CA GLU A 71 -2.44 -7.29 5.43
C GLU A 71 -3.69 -8.07 5.84
N LYS A 72 -4.43 -7.57 6.84
CA LYS A 72 -5.67 -8.23 7.31
C LYS A 72 -6.71 -8.37 6.20
N THR A 73 -6.83 -7.36 5.35
CA THR A 73 -7.76 -7.40 4.21
C THR A 73 -7.35 -8.46 3.21
N PHE A 74 -6.05 -8.54 2.86
CA PHE A 74 -5.56 -9.57 1.94
C PHE A 74 -5.66 -10.98 2.51
N GLU A 75 -5.38 -11.19 3.79
CA GLU A 75 -5.60 -12.49 4.44
C GLU A 75 -7.07 -12.94 4.34
N LYS A 76 -8.00 -12.01 4.61
CA LYS A 76 -9.45 -12.26 4.50
C LYS A 76 -9.86 -12.60 3.08
N LEU A 77 -9.36 -11.86 2.08
CA LEU A 77 -9.63 -12.10 0.66
C LEU A 77 -9.04 -13.44 0.21
N GLN A 78 -7.80 -13.76 0.59
CA GLN A 78 -7.15 -15.02 0.24
C GLN A 78 -7.90 -16.23 0.80
N LYS A 79 -8.37 -16.13 2.05
CA LYS A 79 -9.15 -17.19 2.67
C LYS A 79 -10.49 -17.40 1.95
N ARG A 80 -11.19 -16.32 1.55
CA ARG A 80 -12.41 -16.43 0.76
C ARG A 80 -12.17 -16.98 -0.62
N ALA A 81 -11.14 -16.52 -1.34
CA ALA A 81 -10.78 -17.03 -2.65
C ALA A 81 -10.56 -18.56 -2.64
N TYR A 82 -9.99 -19.10 -1.56
CA TYR A 82 -9.85 -20.54 -1.38
C TYR A 82 -11.20 -21.26 -1.25
N GLU A 83 -12.13 -20.72 -0.46
CA GLU A 83 -13.47 -21.30 -0.31
C GLU A 83 -14.30 -21.14 -1.59
N GLU A 84 -14.25 -19.98 -2.24
CA GLU A 84 -14.87 -19.72 -3.54
C GLU A 84 -14.37 -20.71 -4.59
N LYS A 85 -13.07 -21.01 -4.61
CA LYS A 85 -12.51 -22.01 -5.52
C LYS A 85 -13.09 -23.41 -5.28
N LYS A 86 -13.34 -23.79 -4.03
CA LYS A 86 -14.04 -25.04 -3.73
C LYS A 86 -15.48 -25.02 -4.24
N VAL A 87 -16.21 -23.92 -4.02
CA VAL A 87 -17.59 -23.76 -4.49
C VAL A 87 -17.65 -23.81 -6.02
N GLN A 88 -16.72 -23.13 -6.71
CA GLN A 88 -16.57 -23.21 -8.17
C GLN A 88 -16.36 -24.66 -8.61
N ASN A 89 -15.43 -25.39 -8.00
CA ASN A 89 -15.16 -26.79 -8.35
C ASN A 89 -16.39 -27.69 -8.11
N GLN A 90 -17.12 -27.49 -7.01
CA GLN A 90 -18.36 -28.21 -6.72
C GLN A 90 -19.45 -27.90 -7.75
N ALA A 91 -19.56 -26.64 -8.18
CA ALA A 91 -20.50 -26.22 -9.20
C ALA A 91 -20.17 -26.85 -10.56
N CYS A 92 -18.89 -26.89 -10.94
CA CYS A 92 -18.40 -27.51 -12.18
C CYS A 92 -18.65 -29.02 -12.18
N TYR A 93 -18.32 -29.71 -11.09
CA TYR A 93 -18.57 -31.14 -10.93
C TYR A 93 -20.07 -31.47 -11.05
N ALA A 94 -20.95 -30.62 -10.51
CA ALA A 94 -22.39 -30.81 -10.59
C ALA A 94 -22.97 -30.67 -12.01
N ILE A 95 -22.25 -30.04 -12.95
CA ILE A 95 -22.64 -29.92 -14.37
C ILE A 95 -21.75 -30.75 -15.31
N GLY A 96 -20.77 -31.49 -14.76
CA GLY A 96 -19.89 -32.38 -15.53
C GLY A 96 -18.77 -31.66 -16.30
N ILE A 97 -18.24 -30.56 -15.76
CA ILE A 97 -17.19 -29.75 -16.39
C ILE A 97 -15.95 -29.69 -15.48
N ASP A 98 -14.77 -29.61 -16.09
CA ASP A 98 -13.48 -29.63 -15.40
C ASP A 98 -12.97 -28.24 -14.98
N SER A 99 -13.38 -27.19 -15.70
CA SER A 99 -13.00 -25.78 -15.48
C SER A 99 -14.19 -24.89 -15.17
N PHE A 100 -13.99 -23.88 -14.31
CA PHE A 100 -15.01 -22.88 -14.04
C PHE A 100 -15.05 -21.85 -15.17
N GLU A 101 -16.08 -21.96 -16.00
CA GLU A 101 -16.38 -21.04 -17.10
C GLU A 101 -17.83 -20.56 -16.93
N ILE A 102 -18.02 -19.24 -16.84
CA ILE A 102 -19.34 -18.64 -16.54
C ILE A 102 -20.38 -19.08 -17.57
N ASP A 103 -20.02 -19.08 -18.86
CA ASP A 103 -20.90 -19.42 -19.97
C ASP A 103 -21.52 -20.81 -19.85
N CYS A 104 -20.81 -21.75 -19.23
CA CYS A 104 -21.29 -23.10 -19.00
C CYS A 104 -22.50 -23.18 -18.06
N PHE A 105 -22.71 -22.16 -17.22
CA PHE A 105 -23.82 -22.13 -16.26
C PHE A 105 -25.11 -21.55 -16.84
N LYS A 106 -25.10 -21.00 -18.06
CA LYS A 106 -26.24 -20.33 -18.69
C LYS A 106 -27.50 -21.20 -18.77
N MET A 107 -27.33 -22.48 -19.07
CA MET A 107 -28.46 -23.43 -19.19
C MET A 107 -28.96 -23.96 -17.84
N TYR A 108 -28.24 -23.71 -16.75
CA TYR A 108 -28.51 -24.28 -15.42
C TYR A 108 -29.00 -23.23 -14.40
N LEU A 109 -29.04 -21.97 -14.79
CA LEU A 109 -29.42 -20.83 -13.96
C LEU A 109 -30.61 -20.09 -14.58
N SER A 110 -31.35 -19.37 -13.76
CA SER A 110 -32.30 -18.39 -14.28
C SER A 110 -31.54 -17.21 -14.90
N GLU A 111 -32.17 -16.54 -15.86
CA GLU A 111 -31.58 -15.39 -16.57
C GLU A 111 -31.09 -14.30 -15.60
N ASN A 112 -31.87 -14.00 -14.56
CA ASN A 112 -31.50 -13.02 -13.54
C ASN A 112 -30.22 -13.40 -12.78
N VAL A 113 -30.12 -14.66 -12.32
CA VAL A 113 -28.96 -15.13 -11.54
C VAL A 113 -27.72 -15.23 -12.43
N TYR A 114 -27.90 -15.65 -13.68
CA TYR A 114 -26.80 -15.71 -14.65
C TYR A 114 -26.24 -14.31 -14.98
N ASN A 115 -27.13 -13.34 -15.24
CA ASN A 115 -26.73 -11.96 -15.50
C ASN A 115 -26.07 -11.31 -14.28
N GLU A 116 -26.55 -11.63 -13.07
CA GLU A 116 -25.90 -11.19 -11.84
C GLU A 116 -24.49 -11.77 -11.69
N LEU A 117 -24.31 -13.08 -11.93
CA LEU A 117 -22.99 -13.72 -11.87
C LEU A 117 -21.98 -13.05 -12.82
N ILE A 118 -22.40 -12.75 -14.05
CA ILE A 118 -21.56 -12.02 -15.02
C ILE A 118 -21.20 -10.64 -14.47
N SER A 119 -22.22 -9.85 -14.12
CA SER A 119 -22.06 -8.48 -13.65
C SER A 119 -21.11 -8.38 -12.45
N VAL A 120 -21.31 -9.25 -11.46
CA VAL A 120 -20.49 -9.29 -10.26
C VAL A 120 -19.06 -9.72 -10.57
N THR A 121 -18.86 -10.68 -11.46
CA THR A 121 -17.50 -11.12 -11.84
C THR A 121 -16.74 -10.04 -12.59
N ASP A 122 -17.38 -9.34 -13.51
CA ASP A 122 -16.76 -8.23 -14.25
C ASP A 122 -16.43 -7.06 -13.32
N LEU A 123 -17.35 -6.72 -12.40
CA LEU A 123 -17.12 -5.70 -11.39
C LEU A 123 -15.95 -6.08 -10.48
N LEU A 124 -15.88 -7.34 -10.02
CA LEU A 124 -14.78 -7.83 -9.20
C LEU A 124 -13.43 -7.68 -9.92
N ARG A 125 -13.37 -8.05 -11.20
CA ARG A 125 -12.17 -7.89 -12.04
C ARG A 125 -11.74 -6.43 -12.13
N GLU A 126 -12.69 -5.51 -12.34
CA GLU A 126 -12.42 -4.07 -12.37
C GLU A 126 -11.84 -3.57 -11.04
N LYS A 127 -12.45 -3.95 -9.91
CA LYS A 127 -11.98 -3.55 -8.57
C LYS A 127 -10.58 -4.08 -8.27
N MET A 128 -10.32 -5.34 -8.59
CA MET A 128 -8.99 -5.94 -8.43
C MET A 128 -7.93 -5.22 -9.26
N ALA A 129 -8.23 -4.95 -10.53
CA ALA A 129 -7.32 -4.22 -11.42
C ALA A 129 -7.00 -2.82 -10.87
N TYR A 130 -8.00 -2.11 -10.34
CA TYR A 130 -7.81 -0.79 -9.74
C TYR A 130 -6.90 -0.82 -8.50
N ILE A 131 -7.08 -1.81 -7.62
CA ILE A 131 -6.23 -2.00 -6.44
C ILE A 131 -4.78 -2.27 -6.85
N LEU A 132 -4.55 -3.10 -7.87
CA LEU A 132 -3.22 -3.36 -8.40
C LEU A 132 -2.54 -2.12 -8.97
N VAL A 133 -3.29 -1.24 -9.62
CA VAL A 133 -2.76 0.05 -10.11
C VAL A 133 -2.35 0.94 -8.95
N MET A 134 -3.22 1.12 -7.94
CA MET A 134 -2.88 1.93 -6.78
C MET A 134 -1.72 1.37 -5.96
N ASP A 135 -1.60 0.05 -5.85
CA ASP A 135 -0.45 -0.59 -5.19
C ASP A 135 0.85 -0.22 -5.91
N LYS A 136 0.87 -0.26 -7.25
CA LYS A 136 2.04 0.17 -8.03
C LYS A 136 2.39 1.63 -7.78
N ASP A 137 1.39 2.51 -7.75
CA ASP A 137 1.59 3.94 -7.53
C ASP A 137 2.12 4.23 -6.12
N LEU A 138 1.55 3.56 -5.10
CA LEU A 138 2.00 3.66 -3.71
C LEU A 138 3.43 3.14 -3.53
N ILE A 139 3.76 1.98 -4.09
CA ILE A 139 5.11 1.40 -4.02
C ILE A 139 6.11 2.34 -4.68
N HIS A 140 5.79 2.89 -5.85
CA HIS A 140 6.66 3.84 -6.53
C HIS A 140 6.92 5.07 -5.67
N LYS A 141 5.87 5.66 -5.08
CA LYS A 141 5.98 6.86 -4.25
C LYS A 141 6.73 6.62 -2.93
N LEU A 142 6.50 5.47 -2.29
CA LEU A 142 7.26 5.07 -1.11
C LEU A 142 8.75 4.87 -1.45
N SER A 143 9.06 4.27 -2.61
CA SER A 143 10.44 4.08 -3.06
C SER A 143 11.16 5.40 -3.31
N GLN A 144 10.49 6.37 -3.94
CA GLN A 144 11.03 7.73 -4.11
C GLN A 144 11.31 8.40 -2.77
N ASN A 145 10.36 8.35 -1.83
CA ASN A 145 10.53 8.90 -0.49
C ASN A 145 11.70 8.24 0.28
N LEU A 146 11.91 6.93 0.10
CA LEU A 146 13.05 6.23 0.71
C LEU A 146 14.40 6.66 0.13
N GLU A 147 14.49 6.84 -1.19
CA GLU A 147 15.72 7.33 -1.82
C GLU A 147 16.05 8.78 -1.42
N GLU A 148 15.04 9.65 -1.32
CA GLU A 148 15.23 11.00 -0.77
C GLU A 148 15.77 10.98 0.66
N LEU A 149 15.20 10.14 1.53
CA LEU A 149 15.66 9.99 2.92
C LEU A 149 17.10 9.49 2.99
N LYS A 150 17.51 8.54 2.14
CA LYS A 150 18.91 8.08 2.08
C LYS A 150 19.87 9.21 1.70
N LEU A 151 19.50 10.02 0.71
CA LEU A 151 20.30 11.17 0.29
C LEU A 151 20.43 12.20 1.42
N ASP A 152 19.36 12.47 2.15
CA ASP A 152 19.39 13.42 3.27
C ASP A 152 20.20 12.89 4.47
N ILE A 153 20.12 11.59 4.78
CA ILE A 153 20.99 10.95 5.78
C ILE A 153 22.46 11.11 5.37
N HIS A 154 22.81 10.80 4.12
CA HIS A 154 24.18 10.97 3.62
C HIS A 154 24.65 12.43 3.68
N ARG A 155 23.78 13.39 3.39
CA ARG A 155 24.09 14.83 3.55
C ARG A 155 24.34 15.16 5.02
N MET A 156 23.49 14.72 5.94
CA MET A 156 23.67 14.94 7.38
C MET A 156 24.96 14.31 7.91
N GLU A 157 25.28 13.08 7.50
CA GLU A 157 26.54 12.42 7.84
C GLU A 157 27.75 13.17 7.29
N SER A 158 27.65 13.65 6.05
CA SER A 158 28.71 14.46 5.42
C SER A 158 28.90 15.79 6.15
N VAL A 159 27.81 16.44 6.57
CA VAL A 159 27.83 17.67 7.38
C VAL A 159 28.41 17.40 8.77
N LYS A 160 28.09 16.27 9.42
CA LYS A 160 28.71 15.87 10.69
C LYS A 160 30.21 15.61 10.53
N LYS A 161 30.62 14.92 9.46
CA LYS A 161 32.03 14.67 9.14
C LYS A 161 32.80 15.98 8.88
N THR A 162 32.25 16.90 8.09
CA THR A 162 32.88 18.20 7.85
C THR A 162 32.92 19.04 9.12
N ARG A 163 31.81 19.13 9.88
CA ARG A 163 31.79 19.86 11.16
C ARG A 163 32.84 19.34 12.16
N ASN A 164 33.03 18.03 12.28
CA ASN A 164 34.07 17.44 13.14
C ASN A 164 35.49 17.68 12.59
N ALA A 165 35.67 17.70 11.26
CA ALA A 165 36.96 18.04 10.64
C ALA A 165 37.36 19.51 10.88
N TYR A 166 36.39 20.42 10.98
CA TYR A 166 36.63 21.83 11.27
C TYR A 166 36.64 22.16 12.78
N SER A 167 35.98 21.37 13.64
CA SER A 167 36.05 21.58 15.10
C SER A 167 37.39 21.16 15.71
N ASN A 168 38.15 20.29 15.06
CA ASN A 168 39.49 19.88 15.51
C ASN A 168 40.62 20.84 15.05
N LYS A 169 40.28 21.94 14.37
CA LYS A 169 41.23 23.04 14.07
C LYS A 169 40.95 24.27 14.92
N VAL A 170 40.79 24.08 16.24
CA VAL A 170 40.95 25.21 17.17
C VAL A 170 42.45 25.52 17.24
N ASN A 171 42.78 26.73 16.84
CA ASN A 171 44.12 27.29 16.67
C ASN A 171 44.98 27.14 17.93
N TYR A 172 46.11 26.46 17.82
CA TYR A 172 47.32 26.88 18.54
C TYR A 172 48.03 27.90 17.67
N GLU A 173 47.72 29.19 17.88
CA GLU A 173 48.57 30.28 17.41
C GLU A 173 49.94 30.10 18.08
N ALA A 174 50.97 29.79 17.28
CA ALA A 174 52.34 29.77 17.76
C ALA A 174 52.74 31.19 18.19
N ILE A 175 52.98 31.32 19.49
CA ILE A 175 53.54 32.49 20.17
C ILE A 175 54.79 32.96 19.43
N TYR A 176 54.83 34.24 19.07
CA TYR A 176 56.01 34.92 18.52
C TYR A 176 57.16 34.81 19.54
N ILE A 177 58.24 34.11 19.21
CA ILE A 177 59.47 34.13 20.00
C ILE A 177 60.43 35.11 19.33
N ASP A 178 60.55 36.30 19.91
CA ASP A 178 61.61 37.24 19.56
C ASP A 178 62.97 36.63 19.95
N ARG A 179 63.87 36.54 18.97
CA ARG A 179 65.28 36.16 19.15
C ARG A 179 66.17 37.29 18.64
N SER A 180 66.10 38.44 19.29
CA SER A 180 67.12 39.48 19.18
C SER A 180 68.11 39.36 20.36
N LYS A 181 69.38 39.09 20.03
CA LYS A 181 70.56 39.28 20.87
C LYS A 181 71.39 40.38 20.24
#